data_AF-A2ET14-F1
#
_entry.id   AF-A2ET14-F1
#
_cell.length_a   1.000
_cell.length_b   1.000
_cell.length_c   1.000
_cell.angle_alpha   90.00
_cell.angle_beta   90.00
_cell.angle_gamma   90.00
#
_symmetry.space_group_name_H-M   'P 1'
#
loop_
_entity.id
_entity.type
_entity.pdbx_description
1 polymer ?
#
loop_
_entity_poly.entity_id
_entity_poly.type
_entity_poly.pdbx_seq_one_letter_code
_entity_poly.pdbx_strand_id
1 'polypeptide(L)'
;MQSTQQSSQSFELSYSMSSKLEELIDVPIYKKMIDSFISLLTYLDNYAPKIPVLYQIITIIRATQLIGTALMASNIDFWDMSTITGKVMGIISIPFHIVPTQYRIDNEWIILYVYDAIAYFFAIFCFSVSYIYKTTTRIDKTSTYIVSFWMSIGPYYTAPIGVQYIGQLISAWINGRQKIDVKSGIALVLGICAVLLWSLIMINIYSTTLNFRPTSFLAIEGKPQNLLFVDILLVTLFTSLTSYISSTPTIILMALAAIVYAFNCTTCFNCGTYVSEINQILCLGGSFFGVIILGVSLYSVIVNFRWSEYIFIVYIGCGIICFVAAFYIIKFKARKNLAALDTFQDSNDIAAFHSPGRFKGCLTTGFTYCHPVCLNYSVFKAAVDEWPENLSIWGSYAKFAAIYSENNQTLLLIGQNVVKIKARSNMKDTILSNIASIIKMRETNLSPNLKSGISNVTKVTQKAKNRLRNIWDLVLQGKVAEMGNAISEAMDRVEETETELKHLVLVYPNNRFVARQYARFQHEIKADTEQYTIWNDNVQILQRGG
;
A
#
# COMPACT_ATOMS: atom_id res chain seq x y z
N MET A 1 28.75 -17.92 15.42
CA MET A 1 29.10 -17.72 13.99
C MET A 1 28.87 -18.98 13.14
N GLN A 2 29.35 -20.18 13.52
CA GLN A 2 29.07 -21.42 12.76
C GLN A 2 27.60 -21.88 12.83
N SER A 3 26.95 -21.79 14.00
CA SER A 3 25.50 -22.06 14.13
C SER A 3 24.65 -21.07 13.31
N THR A 4 25.15 -19.85 13.12
CA THR A 4 24.52 -18.74 12.40
C THR A 4 24.46 -18.98 10.89
N GLN A 5 25.51 -19.58 10.31
CA GLN A 5 25.52 -19.98 8.89
C GLN A 5 24.60 -21.17 8.61
N GLN A 6 24.54 -22.15 9.53
CA GLN A 6 23.64 -23.30 9.36
C GLN A 6 22.16 -22.90 9.43
N SER A 7 21.80 -21.95 10.30
CA SER A 7 20.41 -21.47 10.44
C SER A 7 19.93 -20.61 9.26
N SER A 8 20.81 -19.79 8.67
CA SER A 8 20.46 -19.02 7.46
C SER A 8 20.40 -19.94 6.23
N GLN A 9 21.33 -20.90 6.12
CA GLN A 9 21.34 -21.89 5.05
C GLN A 9 20.08 -22.75 5.06
N SER A 10 19.58 -23.20 6.21
CA SER A 10 18.37 -24.04 6.26
C SER A 10 17.10 -23.31 5.84
N PHE A 11 16.92 -22.05 6.26
CA PHE A 11 15.80 -21.21 5.84
C PHE A 11 15.85 -20.89 4.33
N GLU A 12 17.03 -20.51 3.82
CA GLU A 12 17.23 -20.25 2.40
C GLU A 12 17.05 -21.51 1.53
N LEU A 13 17.49 -22.67 2.00
CA LEU A 13 17.33 -23.94 1.31
C LEU A 13 15.85 -24.30 1.16
N SER A 14 15.07 -24.20 2.23
CA SER A 14 13.62 -24.47 2.21
C SER A 14 12.85 -23.53 1.27
N TYR A 15 13.22 -22.23 1.23
CA TYR A 15 12.58 -21.28 0.32
C TYR A 15 13.01 -21.49 -1.15
N SER A 16 14.30 -21.77 -1.40
CA SER A 16 14.81 -22.03 -2.75
C SER A 16 14.26 -23.34 -3.36
N MET A 17 13.96 -24.35 -2.54
CA MET A 17 13.29 -25.56 -3.00
C MET A 17 11.84 -25.28 -3.40
N SER A 18 11.14 -24.42 -2.64
CA SER A 18 9.77 -24.01 -2.98
C SER A 18 9.73 -23.27 -4.31
N SER A 19 10.69 -22.38 -4.60
CA SER A 19 10.71 -21.63 -5.87
C SER A 19 11.04 -22.52 -7.08
N LYS A 20 11.94 -23.50 -6.93
CA LYS A 20 12.26 -24.46 -8.01
C LYS A 20 11.10 -25.41 -8.33
N LEU A 21 10.30 -25.78 -7.33
CA LEU A 21 9.07 -26.55 -7.54
C LEU A 21 7.99 -25.71 -8.24
N GLU A 22 7.98 -24.40 -8.03
CA GLU A 22 7.04 -23.48 -8.67
C GLU A 22 7.31 -23.30 -10.18
N GLU A 23 8.56 -23.49 -10.63
CA GLU A 23 8.91 -23.53 -12.06
C GLU A 23 8.41 -24.79 -12.78
N LEU A 24 8.09 -25.85 -12.04
CA LEU A 24 7.57 -27.12 -12.58
C LEU A 24 6.04 -27.18 -12.65
N ILE A 25 5.34 -26.18 -12.09
CA ILE A 25 3.88 -26.15 -11.98
C ILE A 25 3.36 -24.95 -12.79
N ASP A 26 2.34 -25.18 -13.63
CA ASP A 26 1.69 -24.11 -14.37
C ASP A 26 0.98 -23.15 -13.41
N VAL A 27 1.66 -22.05 -13.06
CA VAL A 27 1.11 -20.97 -12.27
C VAL A 27 0.10 -20.18 -13.13
N PRO A 28 -1.14 -19.97 -12.66
CA PRO A 28 -2.14 -19.24 -13.42
C PRO A 28 -1.70 -17.78 -13.67
N ILE A 29 -2.09 -17.24 -14.84
CA ILE A 29 -1.64 -15.92 -15.32
C ILE A 29 -1.93 -14.80 -14.31
N TYR A 30 -3.10 -14.81 -13.67
CA TYR A 30 -3.45 -13.80 -12.68
C TYR A 30 -2.46 -13.77 -11.49
N LYS A 31 -2.00 -14.94 -11.02
CA LYS A 31 -1.02 -15.03 -9.94
C LYS A 31 0.34 -14.51 -10.41
N LYS A 32 0.76 -14.87 -11.64
CA LYS A 32 1.97 -14.32 -12.26
C LYS A 32 1.93 -12.78 -12.34
N MET A 33 0.78 -12.18 -12.67
CA MET A 33 0.60 -10.73 -12.71
C MET A 33 0.66 -10.09 -11.32
N ILE A 34 0.01 -10.69 -10.32
CA ILE A 34 0.06 -10.24 -8.92
C ILE A 34 1.50 -10.26 -8.42
N ASP A 35 2.23 -11.35 -8.66
CA ASP A 35 3.63 -11.49 -8.21
C ASP A 35 4.53 -10.45 -8.88
N SER A 36 4.34 -10.18 -10.18
CA SER A 36 5.04 -9.09 -10.88
C SER A 36 4.75 -7.74 -10.20
N PHE A 37 3.49 -7.48 -9.87
CA PHE A 37 3.07 -6.21 -9.29
C PHE A 37 3.57 -6.05 -7.86
N ILE A 38 3.56 -7.10 -7.05
CA ILE A 38 4.18 -7.12 -5.72
C ILE A 38 5.68 -6.79 -5.83
N SER A 39 6.39 -7.42 -6.78
CA SER A 39 7.81 -7.15 -7.03
C SER A 39 8.06 -5.69 -7.41
N LEU A 40 7.22 -5.13 -8.29
CA LEU A 40 7.26 -3.70 -8.63
C LEU A 40 7.04 -2.81 -7.41
N LEU A 41 6.03 -3.09 -6.58
CA LEU A 41 5.77 -2.27 -5.39
C LEU A 41 6.92 -2.36 -4.37
N THR A 42 7.52 -3.53 -4.19
CA THR A 42 8.71 -3.69 -3.35
C THR A 42 9.90 -2.90 -3.91
N TYR A 43 10.05 -2.83 -5.24
CA TYR A 43 11.02 -1.93 -5.86
C TYR A 43 10.71 -0.47 -5.54
N LEU A 44 9.47 -0.04 -5.72
CA LEU A 44 9.06 1.35 -5.45
C LEU A 44 9.27 1.72 -3.97
N ASP A 45 9.03 0.81 -3.03
CA ASP A 45 9.25 1.07 -1.60
C ASP A 45 10.70 1.47 -1.27
N ASN A 46 11.65 0.95 -2.05
CA ASN A 46 13.08 1.14 -1.84
C ASN A 46 13.65 2.29 -2.67
N TYR A 47 13.21 2.43 -3.92
CA TYR A 47 13.84 3.31 -4.90
C TYR A 47 12.96 4.49 -5.33
N ALA A 48 11.66 4.46 -5.06
CA ALA A 48 10.80 5.59 -5.39
C ALA A 48 11.07 6.78 -4.45
N PRO A 49 10.92 8.01 -4.96
CA PRO A 49 10.96 9.20 -4.12
C PRO A 49 9.92 9.10 -3.00
N LYS A 50 10.33 9.42 -1.77
CA LYS A 50 9.39 9.60 -0.67
C LYS A 50 8.83 11.01 -0.75
N ILE A 51 7.51 11.15 -0.84
CA ILE A 51 6.83 12.44 -0.96
C ILE A 51 5.97 12.68 0.31
N PRO A 52 6.59 12.94 1.48
CA PRO A 52 5.88 12.99 2.77
C PRO A 52 4.76 14.02 2.81
N VAL A 53 4.96 15.18 2.19
CA VAL A 53 3.96 16.24 2.07
C VAL A 53 2.72 15.74 1.34
N LEU A 54 2.90 14.95 0.27
CA LEU A 54 1.78 14.41 -0.48
C LEU A 54 0.95 13.45 0.37
N TYR A 55 1.58 12.57 1.16
CA TYR A 55 0.84 11.65 2.04
C TYR A 55 0.00 12.38 3.09
N GLN A 56 0.49 13.52 3.59
CA GLN A 56 -0.28 14.38 4.49
C GLN A 56 -1.48 15.02 3.79
N ILE A 57 -1.28 15.56 2.58
CA ILE A 57 -2.37 16.11 1.76
C ILE A 57 -3.44 15.05 1.51
N ILE A 58 -3.05 13.83 1.11
CA ILE A 58 -4.01 12.73 0.88
C ILE A 58 -4.70 12.30 2.17
N THR A 59 -4.02 12.35 3.32
CA THR A 59 -4.65 12.08 4.62
C THR A 59 -5.76 13.09 4.91
N ILE A 60 -5.53 14.38 4.65
CA ILE A 60 -6.55 15.43 4.80
C ILE A 60 -7.70 15.19 3.82
N ILE A 61 -7.40 14.92 2.54
CA ILE A 61 -8.42 14.64 1.53
C ILE A 61 -9.29 13.45 1.94
N ARG A 62 -8.69 12.34 2.37
CA ARG A 62 -9.44 11.16 2.84
C ARG A 62 -10.26 11.46 4.10
N ALA A 63 -9.75 12.29 5.00
CA ALA A 63 -10.53 12.76 6.15
C ALA A 63 -11.73 13.59 5.68
N THR A 64 -11.57 14.45 4.68
CA THR A 64 -12.69 15.19 4.09
C THR A 64 -13.67 14.28 3.34
N GLN A 65 -13.23 13.17 2.75
CA GLN A 65 -14.13 12.16 2.16
C GLN A 65 -14.94 11.44 3.24
N LEU A 66 -14.30 11.09 4.36
CA LEU A 66 -14.98 10.48 5.49
C LEU A 66 -16.03 11.43 6.10
N ILE A 67 -15.69 12.71 6.28
CA ILE A 67 -16.57 13.71 6.90
C ILE A 67 -17.65 14.20 5.92
N GLY A 68 -17.24 14.49 4.68
CA GLY A 68 -18.06 15.14 3.67
C GLY A 68 -19.19 14.28 3.12
N THR A 69 -19.00 12.96 3.09
CA THR A 69 -20.06 12.01 2.67
C THR A 69 -21.26 12.03 3.62
N ALA A 70 -21.05 12.28 4.92
CA ALA A 70 -22.15 12.45 5.88
C ALA A 70 -23.00 13.71 5.64
N LEU A 71 -22.45 14.72 4.96
CA LEU A 71 -23.23 15.91 4.57
C LEU A 71 -24.25 15.60 3.46
N MET A 72 -24.15 14.43 2.84
CA MET A 72 -25.07 13.94 1.81
C MET A 72 -25.26 14.92 0.66
N ALA A 73 -24.19 15.62 0.26
CA ALA A 73 -24.19 16.76 -0.67
C ALA A 73 -24.92 16.54 -2.03
N SER A 74 -25.26 15.30 -2.38
CA SER A 74 -26.03 14.97 -3.58
C SER A 74 -27.55 14.88 -3.38
N ASN A 75 -28.04 14.84 -2.15
CA ASN A 75 -29.45 14.68 -1.85
C ASN A 75 -30.16 16.05 -1.89
N ILE A 76 -31.05 16.20 -2.87
CA ILE A 76 -31.75 17.47 -3.18
C ILE A 76 -32.94 17.68 -2.22
N ASP A 77 -33.36 16.66 -1.46
CA ASP A 77 -34.46 16.80 -0.50
C ASP A 77 -34.05 17.66 0.71
N PHE A 78 -32.75 17.70 1.02
CA PHE A 78 -32.24 18.48 2.16
C PHE A 78 -32.09 19.97 1.88
N TRP A 79 -31.73 20.38 0.66
CA TRP A 79 -31.60 21.80 0.31
C TRP A 79 -31.96 22.04 -1.15
N ASP A 80 -32.46 23.24 -1.41
CA ASP A 80 -32.72 23.71 -2.75
C ASP A 80 -31.44 24.28 -3.37
N MET A 81 -31.10 23.84 -4.58
CA MET A 81 -29.91 24.27 -5.33
C MET A 81 -29.90 25.78 -5.63
N SER A 82 -31.06 26.42 -5.67
CA SER A 82 -31.18 27.87 -5.92
C SER A 82 -30.78 28.72 -4.71
N THR A 83 -30.82 28.13 -3.51
CA THR A 83 -30.54 28.83 -2.24
C THR A 83 -29.05 29.01 -1.97
N ILE A 84 -28.72 29.89 -1.03
CA ILE A 84 -27.34 30.08 -0.55
C ILE A 84 -26.80 28.75 0.01
N THR A 85 -27.61 28.02 0.78
CA THR A 85 -27.27 26.70 1.33
C THR A 85 -26.84 25.72 0.23
N GLY A 86 -27.61 25.62 -0.86
CA GLY A 86 -27.26 24.75 -1.99
C GLY A 86 -25.96 25.15 -2.69
N LYS A 87 -25.71 26.45 -2.88
CA LYS A 87 -24.45 26.97 -3.45
C LYS A 87 -23.25 26.67 -2.56
N VAL A 88 -23.37 26.90 -1.25
CA VAL A 88 -22.30 26.61 -0.28
C VAL A 88 -22.02 25.12 -0.22
N MET A 89 -23.05 24.27 -0.21
CA MET A 89 -22.88 22.81 -0.23
C MET A 89 -22.19 22.34 -1.52
N GLY A 90 -22.50 22.97 -2.66
CA GLY A 90 -21.80 22.75 -3.92
C GLY A 90 -20.29 22.98 -3.81
N ILE A 91 -19.88 24.10 -3.20
CA ILE A 91 -18.45 24.44 -2.99
C ILE A 91 -17.80 23.48 -1.99
N ILE A 92 -18.45 23.23 -0.85
CA ILE A 92 -17.93 22.33 0.20
C ILE A 92 -17.75 20.92 -0.33
N SER A 93 -18.51 20.50 -1.34
CA SER A 93 -18.42 19.16 -1.92
C SER A 93 -17.22 18.91 -2.83
N ILE A 94 -16.54 19.96 -3.30
CA ILE A 94 -15.42 19.86 -4.25
C ILE A 94 -14.25 19.02 -3.70
N PRO A 95 -13.79 19.19 -2.45
CA PRO A 95 -12.64 18.44 -1.94
C PRO A 95 -12.86 16.93 -1.83
N PHE A 96 -14.11 16.45 -1.79
CA PHE A 96 -14.42 15.02 -1.66
C PHE A 96 -15.10 14.39 -2.89
N HIS A 97 -15.61 15.19 -3.83
CA HIS A 97 -16.28 14.70 -5.05
C HIS A 97 -15.81 15.37 -6.36
N ILE A 98 -14.87 16.34 -6.31
CA ILE A 98 -14.33 17.14 -7.42
C ILE A 98 -15.35 18.08 -8.10
N VAL A 99 -16.47 17.55 -8.58
CA VAL A 99 -17.45 18.33 -9.36
C VAL A 99 -18.49 18.92 -8.41
N PRO A 100 -18.81 20.22 -8.45
CA PRO A 100 -19.88 20.80 -7.65
C PRO A 100 -21.23 20.15 -7.96
N THR A 101 -22.11 20.07 -6.95
CA THR A 101 -23.39 19.35 -7.01
C THR A 101 -24.32 19.83 -8.14
N GLN A 102 -24.28 21.12 -8.46
CA GLN A 102 -25.07 21.77 -9.52
C GLN A 102 -24.76 21.23 -10.92
N TYR A 103 -23.52 20.82 -11.17
CA TYR A 103 -23.10 20.32 -12.48
C TYR A 103 -23.22 18.80 -12.62
N ARG A 104 -23.57 18.09 -11.53
CA ARG A 104 -23.68 16.62 -11.54
C ARG A 104 -25.00 16.14 -12.12
N ILE A 105 -26.08 16.86 -11.84
CA ILE A 105 -27.43 16.50 -12.26
C ILE A 105 -27.43 16.38 -13.80
N ASP A 106 -27.84 15.23 -14.30
CA ASP A 106 -27.93 14.89 -15.73
C ASP A 106 -26.59 14.64 -16.45
N ASN A 107 -25.46 14.83 -15.77
CA ASN A 107 -24.12 14.61 -16.30
C ASN A 107 -23.35 13.49 -15.57
N GLU A 108 -24.01 12.70 -14.72
CA GLU A 108 -23.36 11.70 -13.86
C GLU A 108 -22.57 10.67 -14.68
N TRP A 109 -23.14 10.19 -15.78
CA TRP A 109 -22.51 9.22 -16.67
C TRP A 109 -21.29 9.78 -17.41
N ILE A 110 -21.28 11.07 -17.74
CA ILE A 110 -20.12 11.74 -18.37
C ILE A 110 -18.97 11.77 -17.38
N ILE A 111 -19.25 12.18 -16.14
CA ILE A 111 -18.23 12.27 -15.09
C ILE A 111 -17.68 10.86 -14.78
N LEU A 112 -18.57 9.86 -14.73
CA LEU A 112 -18.17 8.47 -14.52
C LEU A 112 -17.24 7.96 -15.64
N TYR A 113 -17.53 8.27 -16.92
CA TYR A 113 -16.61 7.93 -18.02
C TYR A 113 -15.23 8.57 -17.90
N VAL A 114 -15.15 9.83 -17.46
CA VAL A 114 -13.86 10.49 -17.24
C VAL A 114 -13.09 9.80 -16.13
N TYR A 115 -13.77 9.45 -15.03
CA TYR A 115 -13.18 8.65 -13.96
C TYR A 115 -12.69 7.28 -14.47
N ASP A 116 -13.51 6.55 -15.22
CA ASP A 116 -13.18 5.23 -15.75
C ASP A 116 -11.97 5.30 -16.67
N ALA A 117 -11.93 6.28 -17.58
CA ALA A 117 -10.80 6.48 -18.49
C ALA A 117 -9.48 6.67 -17.72
N ILE A 118 -9.49 7.50 -16.66
CA ILE A 118 -8.31 7.71 -15.82
C ILE A 118 -7.96 6.43 -15.05
N ALA A 119 -8.95 5.79 -14.42
CA ALA A 119 -8.73 4.60 -13.61
C ALA A 119 -8.17 3.43 -14.42
N TYR A 120 -8.69 3.19 -15.62
CA TYR A 120 -8.21 2.14 -16.52
C TYR A 120 -6.87 2.48 -17.16
N PHE A 121 -6.65 3.75 -17.55
CA PHE A 121 -5.36 4.19 -18.06
C PHE A 121 -4.24 3.89 -17.06
N PHE A 122 -4.42 4.28 -15.79
CA PHE A 122 -3.42 4.00 -14.77
C PHE A 122 -3.32 2.52 -14.40
N ALA A 123 -4.41 1.76 -14.48
CA ALA A 123 -4.36 0.31 -14.24
C ALA A 123 -3.50 -0.37 -15.30
N ILE A 124 -3.78 -0.09 -16.58
CA ILE A 124 -3.00 -0.61 -17.72
C ILE A 124 -1.54 -0.18 -17.58
N PHE A 125 -1.28 1.11 -17.32
CA PHE A 125 0.07 1.63 -17.14
C PHE A 125 0.83 0.92 -16.01
N CYS A 126 0.20 0.73 -14.85
CA CYS A 126 0.78 0.02 -13.71
C CYS A 126 1.12 -1.45 -14.04
N PHE A 127 0.21 -2.15 -14.74
CA PHE A 127 0.47 -3.53 -15.17
C PHE A 127 1.55 -3.62 -16.26
N SER A 128 1.59 -2.68 -17.20
CA SER A 128 2.65 -2.60 -18.22
C SER A 128 4.01 -2.36 -17.59
N VAL A 129 4.14 -1.40 -16.67
CA VAL A 129 5.39 -1.13 -15.95
C VAL A 129 5.81 -2.33 -15.12
N SER A 130 4.87 -3.01 -14.48
CA SER A 130 5.12 -4.25 -13.73
C SER A 130 5.64 -5.38 -14.63
N TYR A 131 5.07 -5.54 -15.82
CA TYR A 131 5.53 -6.51 -16.80
C TYR A 131 6.94 -6.17 -17.31
N ILE A 132 7.19 -4.91 -17.69
CA ILE A 132 8.51 -4.43 -18.12
C ILE A 132 9.54 -4.62 -17.01
N TYR A 133 9.19 -4.33 -15.77
CA TYR A 133 10.07 -4.53 -14.64
C TYR A 133 10.43 -6.00 -14.45
N LYS A 134 9.47 -6.92 -14.61
CA LYS A 134 9.74 -8.35 -14.48
C LYS A 134 10.64 -8.88 -15.59
N THR A 135 10.55 -8.35 -16.81
CA THR A 135 11.36 -8.81 -17.94
C THR A 135 12.73 -8.13 -18.01
N THR A 136 12.80 -6.83 -17.74
CA THR A 136 14.02 -6.03 -17.92
C THR A 136 14.73 -5.67 -16.62
N THR A 137 14.07 -5.81 -15.47
CA THR A 137 14.55 -5.35 -14.14
C THR A 137 14.89 -3.86 -14.08
N ARG A 138 14.52 -3.11 -15.12
CA ARG A 138 14.74 -1.67 -15.26
C ARG A 138 13.39 -0.99 -15.34
N ILE A 139 13.29 0.13 -14.65
CA ILE A 139 12.18 1.07 -14.81
C ILE A 139 12.82 2.42 -14.97
N ASP A 140 12.34 3.19 -15.94
CA ASP A 140 12.76 4.57 -16.09
C ASP A 140 12.32 5.38 -14.86
N LYS A 141 13.07 6.45 -14.58
CA LYS A 141 12.78 7.29 -13.41
C LYS A 141 11.36 7.84 -13.49
N THR A 142 10.91 8.29 -14.66
CA THR A 142 9.59 8.89 -14.88
C THR A 142 8.46 7.94 -14.52
N SER A 143 8.49 6.69 -15.00
CA SER A 143 7.50 5.66 -14.64
C SER A 143 7.51 5.38 -13.14
N THR A 144 8.69 5.38 -12.50
CA THR A 144 8.80 5.23 -11.04
C THR A 144 8.10 6.38 -10.30
N TYR A 145 8.30 7.63 -10.73
CA TYR A 145 7.58 8.80 -10.18
C TYR A 145 6.08 8.69 -10.40
N ILE A 146 5.63 8.38 -11.62
CA ILE A 146 4.20 8.33 -11.98
C ILE A 146 3.48 7.22 -11.22
N VAL A 147 4.01 6.00 -11.19
CA VAL A 147 3.38 4.88 -10.47
C VAL A 147 3.38 5.16 -8.97
N SER A 148 4.48 5.65 -8.40
CA SER A 148 4.52 5.99 -6.97
C SER A 148 3.49 7.07 -6.60
N PHE A 149 3.41 8.13 -7.42
CA PHE A 149 2.42 9.20 -7.25
C PHE A 149 0.99 8.65 -7.34
N TRP A 150 0.68 7.86 -8.36
CA TRP A 150 -0.65 7.27 -8.53
C TRP A 150 -1.01 6.33 -7.38
N MET A 151 -0.12 5.42 -6.98
CA MET A 151 -0.38 4.50 -5.86
C MET A 151 -0.59 5.22 -4.53
N SER A 152 -0.06 6.44 -4.40
CA SER A 152 -0.20 7.27 -3.20
C SER A 152 -1.52 8.05 -3.14
N ILE A 153 -2.08 8.41 -4.31
CA ILE A 153 -3.27 9.28 -4.42
C ILE A 153 -4.46 8.56 -5.03
N GLY A 154 -4.25 8.01 -6.22
CA GLY A 154 -5.28 7.59 -7.17
C GLY A 154 -6.33 6.71 -6.52
N PRO A 155 -6.00 5.48 -6.09
CA PRO A 155 -6.98 4.55 -5.55
C PRO A 155 -7.74 5.10 -4.34
N TYR A 156 -7.07 5.87 -3.47
CA TYR A 156 -7.71 6.43 -2.28
C TYR A 156 -8.67 7.57 -2.61
N TYR A 157 -8.32 8.42 -3.57
CA TYR A 157 -9.09 9.60 -3.89
C TYR A 157 -10.18 9.32 -4.93
N THR A 158 -9.86 8.59 -5.99
CA THR A 158 -10.74 8.40 -7.14
C THR A 158 -11.80 7.33 -6.90
N ALA A 159 -11.51 6.27 -6.12
CA ALA A 159 -12.50 5.21 -5.90
C ALA A 159 -13.78 5.70 -5.20
N PRO A 160 -13.73 6.53 -4.12
CA PRO A 160 -14.95 7.12 -3.55
C PRO A 160 -15.73 7.97 -4.56
N ILE A 161 -15.03 8.70 -5.43
CA ILE A 161 -15.65 9.52 -6.48
C ILE A 161 -16.40 8.63 -7.47
N GLY A 162 -15.78 7.55 -7.96
CA GLY A 162 -16.45 6.56 -8.81
C GLY A 162 -17.70 5.99 -8.15
N VAL A 163 -17.59 5.60 -6.87
CA VAL A 163 -18.71 5.06 -6.09
C VAL A 163 -19.85 6.07 -5.91
N GLN A 164 -19.53 7.36 -5.70
CA GLN A 164 -20.53 8.42 -5.62
C GLN A 164 -21.38 8.48 -6.90
N TYR A 165 -20.76 8.49 -8.08
CA TYR A 165 -21.49 8.60 -9.34
C TYR A 165 -22.22 7.30 -9.72
N ILE A 166 -21.66 6.14 -9.37
CA ILE A 166 -22.33 4.84 -9.49
C ILE A 166 -23.65 4.86 -8.71
N GLY A 167 -23.64 5.25 -7.43
CA GLY A 167 -24.85 5.26 -6.62
C GLY A 167 -25.84 6.36 -7.04
N GLN A 168 -25.37 7.53 -7.48
CA GLN A 168 -26.25 8.55 -8.07
C GLN A 168 -26.98 8.04 -9.30
N LEU A 169 -26.26 7.39 -10.23
CA LEU A 169 -26.85 6.88 -11.47
C LEU A 169 -27.87 5.77 -11.20
N ILE A 170 -27.54 4.84 -10.29
CA ILE A 170 -28.48 3.80 -9.84
C ILE A 170 -29.73 4.44 -9.22
N SER A 171 -29.56 5.45 -8.36
CA SER A 171 -30.70 6.14 -7.73
C SER A 171 -31.58 6.87 -8.75
N ALA A 172 -30.98 7.44 -9.81
CA ALA A 172 -31.70 8.13 -10.88
C ALA A 172 -32.56 7.16 -11.70
N TRP A 173 -32.05 5.95 -11.96
CA TRP A 173 -32.80 4.90 -12.65
C TRP A 173 -33.92 4.34 -11.79
N ILE A 174 -33.68 4.08 -10.49
CA ILE A 174 -34.71 3.57 -9.57
C ILE A 174 -35.88 4.55 -9.46
N ASN A 175 -35.60 5.85 -9.38
CA ASN A 175 -36.66 6.87 -9.31
C ASN A 175 -37.27 7.23 -10.68
N GLY A 176 -36.79 6.65 -11.78
CA GLY A 176 -37.26 6.96 -13.14
C GLY A 176 -36.94 8.38 -13.63
N ARG A 177 -36.03 9.10 -12.97
CA ARG A 177 -35.60 10.46 -13.36
C ARG A 177 -34.81 10.45 -14.66
N GLN A 178 -33.95 9.44 -14.83
CA GLN A 178 -33.24 9.18 -16.08
C GLN A 178 -33.72 7.87 -16.67
N LYS A 179 -34.02 7.87 -17.98
CA LYS A 179 -34.26 6.63 -18.71
C LYS A 179 -32.96 5.83 -18.76
N ILE A 180 -33.08 4.52 -18.62
CA ILE A 180 -31.94 3.61 -18.77
C ILE A 180 -31.49 3.68 -20.24
N ASP A 181 -30.40 4.41 -20.49
CA ASP A 181 -29.74 4.49 -21.79
C ASP A 181 -28.52 3.57 -21.82
N VAL A 182 -28.20 3.00 -22.98
CA VAL A 182 -27.07 2.09 -23.19
C VAL A 182 -25.76 2.76 -22.76
N LYS A 183 -25.59 4.06 -23.04
CA LYS A 183 -24.39 4.82 -22.65
C LYS A 183 -24.22 4.84 -21.13
N SER A 184 -25.27 5.21 -20.41
CA SER A 184 -25.27 5.21 -18.95
C SER A 184 -25.07 3.80 -18.36
N GLY A 185 -25.62 2.77 -19.02
CA GLY A 185 -25.41 1.36 -18.72
C GLY A 185 -23.94 0.94 -18.76
N ILE A 186 -23.26 1.28 -19.85
CA ILE A 186 -21.83 0.96 -20.05
C ILE A 186 -20.96 1.69 -19.02
N ALA A 187 -21.21 2.99 -18.79
CA ALA A 187 -20.47 3.76 -17.78
C ALA A 187 -20.60 3.14 -16.39
N LEU A 188 -21.81 2.71 -16.00
CA LEU A 188 -22.03 2.06 -14.70
C LEU A 188 -21.20 0.78 -14.53
N VAL A 189 -21.23 -0.10 -15.55
CA VAL A 189 -20.53 -1.39 -15.50
C VAL A 189 -19.01 -1.19 -15.46
N LEU A 190 -18.49 -0.26 -16.27
CA LEU A 190 -17.07 0.09 -16.26
C LEU A 190 -16.65 0.68 -14.92
N GLY A 191 -17.44 1.58 -14.34
CA GLY A 191 -17.23 2.14 -13.00
C GLY A 191 -17.14 1.10 -11.91
N ILE A 192 -18.10 0.17 -11.86
CA ILE A 192 -18.09 -0.91 -10.87
C ILE A 192 -16.83 -1.77 -11.04
N CYS A 193 -16.50 -2.15 -12.27
CA CYS A 193 -15.30 -2.94 -12.56
C CYS A 193 -14.01 -2.19 -12.15
N ALA A 194 -13.92 -0.89 -12.41
CA ALA A 194 -12.76 -0.06 -12.04
C ALA A 194 -12.61 0.05 -10.52
N VAL A 195 -13.69 0.32 -9.78
CA VAL A 195 -13.68 0.39 -8.31
C VAL A 195 -13.28 -0.96 -7.70
N LEU A 196 -13.84 -2.07 -8.20
CA LEU A 196 -13.50 -3.42 -7.72
C LEU A 196 -12.03 -3.76 -8.01
N LEU A 197 -11.55 -3.48 -9.22
CA LEU A 197 -10.15 -3.70 -9.60
C LEU A 197 -9.19 -2.97 -8.65
N TRP A 198 -9.39 -1.67 -8.44
CA TRP A 198 -8.54 -0.88 -7.55
C TRP A 198 -8.67 -1.31 -6.09
N SER A 199 -9.86 -1.68 -5.64
CA SER A 199 -10.07 -2.21 -4.28
C SER A 199 -9.29 -3.51 -4.06
N LEU A 200 -9.30 -4.42 -5.03
CA LEU A 200 -8.54 -5.67 -4.98
C LEU A 200 -7.03 -5.41 -4.95
N ILE A 201 -6.53 -4.47 -5.77
CA ILE A 201 -5.12 -4.07 -5.77
C ILE A 201 -4.73 -3.52 -4.40
N MET A 202 -5.53 -2.61 -3.82
CA MET A 202 -5.21 -1.99 -2.54
C MET A 202 -5.23 -2.99 -1.38
N ILE A 203 -6.27 -3.80 -1.29
CA ILE A 203 -6.47 -4.74 -0.17
C ILE A 203 -5.48 -5.90 -0.26
N ASN A 204 -5.33 -6.55 -1.41
CA ASN A 204 -4.56 -7.79 -1.51
C ASN A 204 -3.07 -7.60 -1.80
N ILE A 205 -2.70 -6.51 -2.49
CA ILE A 205 -1.33 -6.31 -2.99
C ILE A 205 -0.64 -5.15 -2.27
N TYR A 206 -1.32 -4.01 -2.10
CA TYR A 206 -0.67 -2.82 -1.57
C TYR A 206 -0.53 -2.84 -0.03
N SER A 207 -1.57 -3.26 0.69
CA SER A 207 -1.64 -3.19 2.17
C SER A 207 -0.85 -4.29 2.90
N THR A 208 -0.49 -5.37 2.20
CA THR A 208 0.10 -6.59 2.76
C THR A 208 1.63 -6.54 2.71
N THR A 209 2.25 -5.74 3.59
CA THR A 209 3.72 -5.63 3.65
C THR A 209 4.30 -5.56 5.05
N LEU A 210 5.53 -6.08 5.19
CA LEU A 210 6.35 -5.88 6.38
C LEU A 210 7.00 -4.50 6.42
N ASN A 211 7.21 -3.85 5.27
CA ASN A 211 7.73 -2.49 5.25
C ASN A 211 6.65 -1.48 5.70
N PHE A 212 7.06 -0.43 6.42
CA PHE A 212 6.19 0.71 6.68
C PHE A 212 6.11 1.58 5.43
N ARG A 213 5.18 1.22 4.53
CA ARG A 213 4.91 1.99 3.32
C ARG A 213 4.38 3.38 3.70
N PRO A 214 5.07 4.46 3.33
CA PRO A 214 4.60 5.80 3.65
C PRO A 214 3.33 6.06 2.84
N THR A 215 2.19 6.10 3.53
CA THR A 215 0.85 6.16 2.94
C THR A 215 -0.06 7.03 3.79
N SER A 216 -1.18 7.46 3.21
CA SER A 216 -2.22 8.14 3.97
C SER A 216 -2.82 7.20 5.03
N PHE A 217 -3.04 7.71 6.24
CA PHE A 217 -3.44 6.90 7.40
C PHE A 217 -2.54 5.68 7.62
N LEU A 218 -1.23 5.90 7.69
CA LEU A 218 -0.26 4.84 8.00
C LEU A 218 -0.63 4.09 9.29
N ALA A 219 -0.76 2.77 9.18
CA ALA A 219 -1.05 1.85 10.27
C ALA A 219 0.03 0.77 10.37
N ILE A 220 0.11 0.10 11.53
CA ILE A 220 1.04 -1.02 11.71
C ILE A 220 0.66 -2.17 10.78
N GLU A 221 -0.63 -2.49 10.69
CA GLU A 221 -1.16 -3.55 9.85
C GLU A 221 -1.97 -2.96 8.69
N GLY A 222 -2.09 -3.70 7.58
CA GLY A 222 -2.95 -3.29 6.46
C GLY A 222 -4.44 -3.25 6.83
N LYS A 223 -4.85 -4.02 7.85
CA LYS A 223 -6.28 -4.21 8.20
C LYS A 223 -7.00 -2.90 8.55
N PRO A 224 -6.54 -2.04 9.49
CA PRO A 224 -7.22 -0.77 9.77
C PRO A 224 -7.29 0.18 8.57
N GLN A 225 -6.27 0.15 7.70
CA GLN A 225 -6.25 0.97 6.49
C GLN A 225 -7.27 0.46 5.45
N ASN A 226 -7.38 -0.86 5.29
CA ASN A 226 -8.35 -1.50 4.41
C ASN A 226 -9.78 -1.31 4.90
N LEU A 227 -10.02 -1.44 6.21
CA LEU A 227 -11.33 -1.19 6.81
C LEU A 227 -11.77 0.25 6.56
N LEU A 228 -10.93 1.24 6.88
CA LEU A 228 -11.23 2.65 6.60
C LEU A 228 -11.50 2.90 5.11
N PHE A 229 -10.73 2.27 4.22
CA PHE A 229 -10.94 2.40 2.78
C PHE A 229 -12.31 1.85 2.35
N VAL A 230 -12.65 0.62 2.76
CA VAL A 230 -13.94 -0.02 2.45
C VAL A 230 -15.11 0.75 3.08
N ASP A 231 -14.96 1.20 4.33
CA ASP A 231 -16.00 1.96 5.04
C ASP A 231 -16.31 3.27 4.32
N ILE A 232 -15.30 4.01 3.85
CA ILE A 232 -15.50 5.21 3.03
C ILE A 232 -16.27 4.86 1.75
N LEU A 233 -15.90 3.79 1.04
CA LEU A 233 -16.63 3.38 -0.18
C LEU A 233 -18.09 3.04 0.12
N LEU A 234 -18.35 2.25 1.17
CA LEU A 234 -19.71 1.84 1.54
C LEU A 234 -20.58 3.03 1.97
N VAL A 235 -20.05 3.91 2.82
CA VAL A 235 -20.78 5.13 3.22
C VAL A 235 -21.05 6.01 2.00
N THR A 236 -20.07 6.19 1.12
CA THR A 236 -20.25 6.98 -0.10
C THR A 236 -21.32 6.36 -1.00
N LEU A 237 -21.35 5.03 -1.12
CA LEU A 237 -22.39 4.33 -1.89
C LEU A 237 -23.78 4.53 -1.30
N PHE A 238 -23.92 4.33 0.01
CA PHE A 238 -25.22 4.45 0.67
C PHE A 238 -25.75 5.88 0.63
N THR A 239 -24.90 6.86 0.91
CA THR A 239 -25.28 8.28 0.86
C THR A 239 -25.57 8.74 -0.57
N SER A 240 -24.82 8.28 -1.57
CA SER A 240 -25.06 8.63 -2.98
C SER A 240 -26.35 8.00 -3.54
N LEU A 241 -26.70 6.79 -3.12
CA LEU A 241 -27.98 6.17 -3.49
C LEU A 241 -29.19 6.94 -2.99
N THR A 242 -29.06 7.72 -1.91
CA THR A 242 -30.17 8.56 -1.41
C THR A 242 -30.51 9.77 -2.29
N SER A 243 -29.71 10.06 -3.33
CA SER A 243 -29.77 11.35 -4.04
C SER A 243 -31.12 11.62 -4.71
N TYR A 244 -31.78 10.58 -5.21
CA TYR A 244 -33.01 10.70 -5.99
C TYR A 244 -34.14 9.78 -5.54
N ILE A 245 -33.93 8.88 -4.59
CA ILE A 245 -34.95 7.90 -4.18
C ILE A 245 -35.90 8.48 -3.12
N SER A 246 -37.07 7.85 -2.97
CA SER A 246 -38.09 8.27 -2.00
C SER A 246 -37.63 8.16 -0.53
N SER A 247 -38.38 8.80 0.37
CA SER A 247 -38.03 8.96 1.78
C SER A 247 -37.79 7.64 2.52
N THR A 248 -38.57 6.59 2.27
CA THR A 248 -38.46 5.31 3.01
C THR A 248 -37.17 4.55 2.69
N PRO A 249 -36.80 4.31 1.42
CA PRO A 249 -35.47 3.79 1.08
C PRO A 249 -34.32 4.67 1.58
N THR A 250 -34.46 5.99 1.51
CA THR A 250 -33.45 6.93 2.02
C THR A 250 -33.19 6.73 3.52
N ILE A 251 -34.25 6.60 4.33
CA ILE A 251 -34.15 6.32 5.78
C ILE A 251 -33.35 5.04 6.04
N ILE A 252 -33.62 3.96 5.30
CA ILE A 252 -32.93 2.67 5.46
C ILE A 252 -31.44 2.81 5.11
N LEU A 253 -31.11 3.44 3.99
CA LEU A 253 -29.73 3.62 3.54
C LEU A 253 -28.93 4.52 4.49
N MET A 254 -29.54 5.57 5.03
CA MET A 254 -28.92 6.44 6.03
C MET A 254 -28.63 5.70 7.33
N ALA A 255 -29.55 4.85 7.79
CA ALA A 255 -29.33 4.00 8.96
C ALA A 255 -28.17 3.02 8.73
N LEU A 256 -28.10 2.40 7.54
CA LEU A 256 -26.97 1.54 7.16
C LEU A 256 -25.65 2.31 7.13
N ALA A 257 -25.62 3.52 6.55
CA ALA A 257 -24.44 4.37 6.55
C ALA A 257 -23.98 4.75 7.97
N ALA A 258 -24.92 5.05 8.88
CA ALA A 258 -24.60 5.32 10.28
C ALA A 258 -24.00 4.10 11.00
N ILE A 259 -24.49 2.89 10.71
CA ILE A 259 -23.90 1.64 11.22
C ILE A 259 -22.46 1.46 10.70
N VAL A 260 -22.20 1.75 9.43
CA VAL A 260 -20.84 1.66 8.87
C VAL A 260 -19.90 2.69 9.53
N TYR A 261 -20.34 3.93 9.77
CA TYR A 261 -19.54 4.89 10.53
C TYR A 261 -19.26 4.43 11.98
N ALA A 262 -20.26 3.85 12.65
CA ALA A 262 -20.07 3.29 13.98
C ALA A 262 -19.06 2.11 13.95
N PHE A 263 -19.12 1.28 12.92
CA PHE A 263 -18.14 0.21 12.71
C PHE A 263 -16.73 0.75 12.43
N ASN A 264 -16.59 1.83 11.66
CA ASN A 264 -15.30 2.46 11.38
C ASN A 264 -14.62 3.00 12.65
N CYS A 265 -15.39 3.36 13.70
CA CYS A 265 -14.82 3.72 15.01
C CYS A 265 -13.94 2.59 15.57
N THR A 266 -14.28 1.32 15.28
CA THR A 266 -13.53 0.16 15.76
C THR A 266 -12.12 0.08 15.17
N THR A 267 -11.82 0.71 14.03
CA THR A 267 -10.46 0.74 13.43
C THR A 267 -9.44 1.42 14.33
N CYS A 268 -9.89 2.35 15.18
CA CYS A 268 -9.05 3.03 16.15
C CYS A 268 -8.83 2.20 17.42
N PHE A 269 -9.65 1.17 17.70
CA PHE A 269 -9.56 0.37 18.93
C PHE A 269 -9.11 -1.07 18.70
N ASN A 270 -9.33 -1.61 17.51
CA ASN A 270 -9.04 -2.99 17.15
C ASN A 270 -7.79 -3.11 16.26
N CYS A 271 -6.88 -4.02 16.62
CA CYS A 271 -5.67 -4.37 15.86
C CYS A 271 -4.67 -3.21 15.69
N GLY A 272 -3.51 -3.46 15.06
CA GLY A 272 -2.38 -2.51 14.98
C GLY A 272 -2.74 -1.20 14.27
N THR A 273 -3.25 -0.24 15.05
CA THR A 273 -3.93 0.99 14.62
C THR A 273 -2.98 1.99 13.93
N TYR A 274 -3.49 3.20 13.65
CA TYR A 274 -2.72 4.25 12.99
C TYR A 274 -1.54 4.72 13.84
N VAL A 275 -0.38 4.89 13.20
CA VAL A 275 0.87 5.24 13.88
C VAL A 275 0.83 6.65 14.46
N SER A 276 0.23 7.60 13.73
CA SER A 276 0.08 8.99 14.19
C SER A 276 -1.20 9.17 15.01
N GLU A 277 -1.08 9.87 16.14
CA GLU A 277 -2.21 10.24 16.99
C GLU A 277 -3.23 11.10 16.24
N ILE A 278 -2.76 12.04 15.42
CA ILE A 278 -3.60 12.92 14.60
C ILE A 278 -4.48 12.08 13.66
N ASN A 279 -3.92 11.01 13.08
CA ASN A 279 -4.69 10.13 12.18
C ASN A 279 -5.78 9.35 12.94
N GLN A 280 -5.51 8.92 14.18
CA GLN A 280 -6.52 8.29 15.02
C GLN A 280 -7.65 9.28 15.37
N ILE A 281 -7.31 10.53 15.69
CA ILE A 281 -8.30 11.58 15.99
C ILE A 281 -9.13 11.91 14.76
N LEU A 282 -8.50 12.05 13.59
CA LEU A 282 -9.20 12.33 12.33
C LEU A 282 -10.20 11.22 11.97
N CYS A 283 -9.78 9.96 12.08
CA CYS A 283 -10.64 8.82 11.77
C CYS A 283 -11.79 8.67 12.78
N LEU A 284 -11.49 8.71 14.09
CA LEU A 284 -12.50 8.54 15.14
C LEU A 284 -13.47 9.73 15.18
N GLY A 285 -12.95 10.96 15.16
CA GLY A 285 -13.75 12.18 15.18
C GLY A 285 -14.61 12.32 13.93
N GLY A 286 -14.07 12.00 12.75
CA GLY A 286 -14.84 11.96 11.51
C GLY A 286 -15.95 10.90 11.52
N SER A 287 -15.72 9.76 12.17
CA SER A 287 -16.73 8.71 12.32
C SER A 287 -17.84 9.10 13.29
N PHE A 288 -17.52 9.66 14.46
CA PHE A 288 -18.53 10.21 15.38
C PHE A 288 -19.35 11.31 14.73
N PHE A 289 -18.68 12.22 14.02
CA PHE A 289 -19.35 13.27 13.27
C PHE A 289 -20.31 12.67 12.25
N GLY A 290 -19.87 11.68 11.47
CA GLY A 290 -20.70 11.00 10.48
C GLY A 290 -21.96 10.38 11.07
N VAL A 291 -21.85 9.67 12.21
CA VAL A 291 -23.02 9.10 12.91
C VAL A 291 -24.00 10.18 13.34
N ILE A 292 -23.51 11.26 13.98
CA ILE A 292 -24.36 12.33 14.50
C ILE A 292 -25.05 13.08 13.35
N ILE A 293 -24.31 13.45 12.31
CA ILE A 293 -24.87 14.18 11.17
C ILE A 293 -25.90 13.32 10.44
N LEU A 294 -25.63 12.04 10.19
CA LEU A 294 -26.64 11.17 9.59
C LEU A 294 -27.89 11.04 10.47
N GLY A 295 -27.75 11.02 11.80
CA GLY A 295 -28.90 11.06 12.72
C GLY A 295 -29.73 12.34 12.60
N VAL A 296 -29.07 13.51 12.51
CA VAL A 296 -29.74 14.80 12.28
C VAL A 296 -30.42 14.83 10.91
N SER A 297 -29.73 14.35 9.88
CA SER A 297 -30.27 14.23 8.53
C SER A 297 -31.50 13.31 8.50
N LEU A 298 -31.50 12.22 9.28
CA LEU A 298 -32.60 11.27 9.34
C LEU A 298 -33.87 11.94 9.89
N TYR A 299 -33.72 12.75 10.95
CA TYR A 299 -34.81 13.57 11.49
C TYR A 299 -35.39 14.50 10.42
N SER A 300 -34.52 15.12 9.63
CA SER A 300 -34.91 16.00 8.53
C SER A 300 -35.80 15.30 7.49
N VAL A 301 -35.45 14.07 7.09
CA VAL A 301 -36.25 13.29 6.12
C VAL A 301 -37.60 12.90 6.72
N ILE A 302 -37.64 12.46 7.98
CA ILE A 302 -38.88 12.01 8.64
C ILE A 302 -39.88 13.15 8.78
N VAL A 303 -39.39 14.35 9.13
CA VAL A 303 -40.23 15.54 9.35
C VAL A 303 -40.46 16.32 8.05
N ASN A 304 -39.84 15.93 6.93
CA ASN A 304 -39.78 16.70 5.69
C ASN A 304 -39.30 18.15 5.90
N PHE A 305 -38.32 18.32 6.79
CA PHE A 305 -37.69 19.60 7.06
C PHE A 305 -36.55 19.84 6.07
N ARG A 306 -36.49 21.03 5.47
CA ARG A 306 -35.37 21.45 4.62
C ARG A 306 -34.35 22.25 5.43
N TRP A 307 -33.07 22.03 5.17
CA TRP A 307 -32.01 22.70 5.89
C TRP A 307 -31.93 24.19 5.54
N SER A 308 -31.82 25.02 6.57
CA SER A 308 -31.54 26.44 6.50
C SER A 308 -30.04 26.72 6.70
N GLU A 309 -29.60 27.97 6.54
CA GLU A 309 -28.19 28.35 6.72
C GLU A 309 -27.66 28.03 8.14
N TYR A 310 -28.55 27.97 9.13
CA TYR A 310 -28.21 27.62 10.51
C TYR A 310 -27.60 26.22 10.65
N ILE A 311 -27.84 25.30 9.69
CA ILE A 311 -27.27 23.95 9.75
C ILE A 311 -25.73 23.96 9.73
N PHE A 312 -25.11 24.94 9.06
CA PHE A 312 -23.65 25.02 9.02
C PHE A 312 -23.06 25.34 10.39
N ILE A 313 -23.76 26.14 11.20
CA ILE A 313 -23.36 26.44 12.59
C ILE A 313 -23.45 25.16 13.42
N VAL A 314 -24.54 24.40 13.27
CA VAL A 314 -24.71 23.09 13.92
C VAL A 314 -23.59 22.14 13.52
N TYR A 315 -23.22 22.09 12.24
CA TYR A 315 -22.12 21.24 11.75
C TYR A 315 -20.77 21.61 12.31
N ILE A 316 -20.43 22.90 12.35
CA ILE A 316 -19.17 23.33 12.95
C ILE A 316 -19.16 22.99 14.44
N GLY A 317 -20.26 23.25 15.16
CA GLY A 317 -20.41 22.92 16.58
C GLY A 317 -20.26 21.42 16.86
N CYS A 318 -21.02 20.57 16.15
CA CYS A 318 -20.93 19.11 16.25
C CYS A 318 -19.52 18.61 15.89
N GLY A 319 -18.90 19.16 14.84
CA GLY A 319 -17.53 18.84 14.46
C GLY A 319 -16.54 19.08 15.59
N ILE A 320 -16.56 20.27 16.19
CA ILE A 320 -15.68 20.61 17.32
C ILE A 320 -15.87 19.62 18.47
N ILE A 321 -17.13 19.34 18.86
CA ILE A 321 -17.43 18.41 19.96
C ILE A 321 -16.90 17.00 19.65
N CYS A 322 -17.14 16.48 18.44
CA CYS A 322 -16.69 15.16 18.01
C CYS A 322 -15.15 15.03 18.03
N PHE A 323 -14.44 16.01 17.48
CA PHE A 323 -12.97 15.97 17.44
C PHE A 323 -12.33 16.17 18.82
N VAL A 324 -12.91 17.01 19.68
CA VAL A 324 -12.47 17.16 21.08
C VAL A 324 -12.72 15.87 21.87
N ALA A 325 -13.89 15.25 21.72
CA ALA A 325 -14.18 13.96 22.34
C ALA A 325 -13.22 12.86 21.87
N ALA A 326 -12.97 12.78 20.56
CA ALA A 326 -12.00 11.84 19.99
C ALA A 326 -10.59 12.06 20.55
N PHE A 327 -10.13 13.30 20.67
CA PHE A 327 -8.84 13.64 21.28
C PHE A 327 -8.71 13.07 22.70
N TYR A 328 -9.69 13.33 23.57
CA TYR A 328 -9.64 12.82 24.95
C TYR A 328 -9.72 11.30 25.01
N ILE A 329 -10.54 10.66 24.17
CA ILE A 329 -10.66 9.19 24.12
C ILE A 329 -9.34 8.54 23.69
N ILE A 330 -8.68 9.09 22.66
CA ILE A 330 -7.38 8.57 22.18
C ILE A 330 -6.30 8.75 23.23
N LYS A 331 -6.23 9.91 23.91
CA LYS A 331 -5.29 10.13 25.03
C LYS A 331 -5.54 9.18 26.19
N PHE A 332 -6.80 8.97 26.56
CA PHE A 332 -7.16 8.04 27.62
C PHE A 332 -6.79 6.59 27.28
N LYS A 333 -7.04 6.17 26.04
CA LYS A 333 -6.62 4.87 25.52
C LYS A 333 -5.10 4.71 25.60
N ALA A 334 -4.33 5.72 25.17
CA ALA A 334 -2.87 5.68 25.24
C ALA A 334 -2.37 5.46 26.68
N ARG A 335 -2.93 6.16 27.66
CA ARG A 335 -2.61 5.96 29.08
C ARG A 335 -2.92 4.54 29.56
N LYS A 336 -4.07 3.98 29.18
CA LYS A 336 -4.43 2.59 29.50
C LYS A 336 -3.49 1.57 28.87
N ASN A 337 -3.06 1.81 27.64
CA ASN A 337 -2.11 0.95 26.94
C ASN A 337 -0.73 0.98 27.63
N LEU A 338 -0.26 2.15 28.06
CA LEU A 338 0.99 2.29 28.81
C LEU A 338 0.91 1.58 30.16
N ALA A 339 -0.18 1.77 30.92
CA ALA A 339 -0.36 1.07 32.19
C ALA A 339 -0.36 -0.47 32.05
N ALA A 340 -0.88 -1.00 30.94
CA ALA A 340 -0.82 -2.43 30.65
C ALA A 340 0.61 -2.90 30.35
N LEU A 341 1.41 -2.07 29.68
CA LEU A 341 2.83 -2.34 29.42
C LEU A 341 3.66 -2.26 30.71
N ASP A 342 3.36 -1.31 31.60
CA ASP A 342 3.99 -1.19 32.93
C ASP A 342 3.70 -2.45 33.77
N THR A 343 2.43 -2.90 33.77
CA THR A 343 2.02 -4.12 34.49
C THR A 343 2.77 -5.34 33.95
N PHE A 344 2.92 -5.47 32.63
CA PHE A 344 3.71 -6.53 32.02
C PHE A 344 5.20 -6.44 32.38
N GLN A 345 5.76 -5.22 32.46
CA GLN A 345 7.15 -5.04 32.86
C GLN A 345 7.43 -5.54 34.28
N ASP A 346 6.46 -5.34 35.19
CA ASP A 346 6.59 -5.75 36.58
C ASP A 346 6.33 -7.25 36.79
N SER A 347 5.35 -7.83 36.09
CA SER A 347 4.94 -9.24 36.29
C SER A 347 5.55 -10.23 35.30
N ASN A 348 6.02 -9.77 34.14
CA ASN A 348 6.33 -10.58 32.95
C ASN A 348 5.16 -11.49 32.48
N ASP A 349 3.93 -11.21 32.90
CA ASP A 349 2.75 -12.00 32.56
C ASP A 349 1.97 -11.39 31.38
N ILE A 350 1.93 -12.13 30.27
CA ILE A 350 1.22 -11.74 29.04
C ILE A 350 -0.31 -11.66 29.24
N ALA A 351 -0.85 -12.28 30.30
CA ALA A 351 -2.26 -12.20 30.65
C ALA A 351 -2.74 -10.76 30.86
N ALA A 352 -1.83 -9.82 31.16
CA ALA A 352 -2.11 -8.38 31.23
C ALA A 352 -2.77 -7.80 29.96
N PHE A 353 -2.54 -8.40 28.79
CA PHE A 353 -3.13 -7.94 27.53
C PHE A 353 -4.48 -8.61 27.20
N HIS A 354 -4.83 -9.73 27.85
CA HIS A 354 -6.03 -10.56 27.66
C HIS A 354 -6.29 -11.14 26.26
N SER A 355 -5.92 -10.44 25.18
CA SER A 355 -6.17 -10.84 23.81
C SER A 355 -5.08 -10.35 22.84
N PRO A 356 -4.87 -11.06 21.71
CA PRO A 356 -3.98 -10.63 20.64
C PRO A 356 -4.29 -9.24 20.09
N GLY A 357 -5.58 -8.89 19.99
CA GLY A 357 -6.02 -7.60 19.45
C GLY A 357 -5.60 -6.43 20.35
N ARG A 358 -5.79 -6.58 21.66
CA ARG A 358 -5.40 -5.57 22.65
C ARG A 358 -3.88 -5.45 22.77
N PHE A 359 -3.15 -6.57 22.73
CA PHE A 359 -1.70 -6.57 22.65
C PHE A 359 -1.20 -5.72 21.47
N LYS A 360 -1.70 -5.97 20.25
CA LYS A 360 -1.32 -5.20 19.06
C LYS A 360 -1.68 -3.71 19.16
N GLY A 361 -2.81 -3.39 19.79
CA GLY A 361 -3.17 -2.00 20.08
C GLY A 361 -2.17 -1.31 21.00
N CYS A 362 -1.63 -2.03 21.99
CA CYS A 362 -0.61 -1.51 22.92
C CYS A 362 0.75 -1.31 22.24
N LEU A 363 1.13 -2.16 21.28
CA LEU A 363 2.40 -2.04 20.55
C LEU A 363 2.58 -0.66 19.91
N THR A 364 1.53 -0.13 19.27
CA THR A 364 1.59 1.21 18.66
C THR A 364 2.00 2.25 19.69
N THR A 365 1.28 2.29 20.81
CA THR A 365 1.55 3.22 21.90
C THR A 365 2.93 2.98 22.50
N GLY A 366 3.31 1.72 22.76
CA GLY A 366 4.60 1.36 23.35
C GLY A 366 5.79 1.83 22.51
N PHE A 367 5.74 1.66 21.18
CA PHE A 367 6.80 2.18 20.30
C PHE A 367 6.76 3.71 20.16
N THR A 368 5.58 4.34 20.10
CA THR A 368 5.46 5.81 20.04
C THR A 368 6.05 6.49 21.27
N TYR A 369 5.90 5.88 22.45
CA TYR A 369 6.43 6.41 23.72
C TYR A 369 7.72 5.71 24.18
N CYS A 370 8.36 4.92 23.32
CA CYS A 370 9.64 4.26 23.59
C CYS A 370 9.65 3.39 24.88
N HIS A 371 8.57 2.67 25.15
CA HIS A 371 8.45 1.83 26.34
C HIS A 371 9.52 0.70 26.35
N PRO A 372 10.25 0.46 27.46
CA PRO A 372 11.39 -0.47 27.51
C PRO A 372 11.11 -1.89 26.99
N VAL A 373 9.97 -2.47 27.38
CA VAL A 373 9.55 -3.83 26.96
C VAL A 373 9.27 -3.97 25.45
N CYS A 374 8.98 -2.86 24.77
CA CYS A 374 8.82 -2.84 23.31
C CYS A 374 10.18 -2.74 22.63
N LEU A 375 11.09 -1.92 23.17
CA LEU A 375 12.43 -1.70 22.62
C LEU A 375 13.33 -2.95 22.71
N ASN A 376 13.24 -3.70 23.81
CA ASN A 376 14.00 -4.95 24.00
C ASN A 376 13.29 -6.19 23.39
N TYR A 377 12.13 -6.00 22.77
CA TYR A 377 11.28 -7.05 22.20
C TYR A 377 10.83 -8.15 23.17
N SER A 378 10.95 -7.96 24.50
CA SER A 378 10.54 -8.98 25.49
C SER A 378 9.04 -9.29 25.39
N VAL A 379 8.23 -8.26 25.16
CA VAL A 379 6.78 -8.40 25.02
C VAL A 379 6.39 -9.21 23.78
N PHE A 380 7.18 -9.15 22.70
CA PHE A 380 6.93 -9.96 21.52
C PHE A 380 7.25 -11.43 21.75
N LYS A 381 8.35 -11.73 22.47
CA LYS A 381 8.72 -13.10 22.81
C LYS A 381 7.62 -13.76 23.64
N ALA A 382 7.17 -13.11 24.70
CA ALA A 382 6.05 -13.58 25.51
C ALA A 382 4.75 -13.75 24.69
N ALA A 383 4.46 -12.82 23.76
CA ALA A 383 3.27 -12.90 22.93
C ALA A 383 3.28 -14.05 21.92
N VAL A 384 4.44 -14.39 21.34
CA VAL A 384 4.53 -15.53 20.40
C VAL A 384 4.57 -16.87 21.11
N ASP A 385 5.00 -16.91 22.37
CA ASP A 385 4.94 -18.11 23.19
C ASP A 385 3.50 -18.43 23.62
N GLU A 386 2.71 -17.40 23.94
CA GLU A 386 1.30 -17.54 24.30
C GLU A 386 0.38 -17.78 23.08
N TRP A 387 0.64 -17.08 21.97
CA TRP A 387 -0.18 -17.17 20.76
C TRP A 387 0.63 -17.63 19.52
N PRO A 388 1.22 -18.84 19.54
CA PRO A 388 2.18 -19.28 18.53
C PRO A 388 1.57 -19.47 17.14
N GLU A 389 0.28 -19.79 17.05
CA GLU A 389 -0.41 -20.00 15.78
C GLU A 389 -0.89 -18.69 15.12
N ASN A 390 -0.79 -17.55 15.82
CA ASN A 390 -1.31 -16.28 15.32
C ASN A 390 -0.32 -15.57 14.40
N LEU A 391 -0.49 -15.75 13.08
CA LEU A 391 0.33 -15.10 12.04
C LEU A 391 0.37 -13.57 12.13
N SER A 392 -0.67 -12.92 12.67
CA SER A 392 -0.73 -11.47 12.81
C SER A 392 0.28 -10.93 13.83
N ILE A 393 0.49 -11.69 14.92
CA ILE A 393 1.49 -11.35 15.95
C ILE A 393 2.89 -11.54 15.36
N TRP A 394 3.14 -12.66 14.68
CA TRP A 394 4.41 -12.88 13.98
C TRP A 394 4.70 -11.81 12.93
N GLY A 395 3.68 -11.41 12.16
CA GLY A 395 3.80 -10.33 11.19
C GLY A 395 4.14 -8.99 11.85
N SER A 396 3.49 -8.65 12.98
CA SER A 396 3.82 -7.45 13.74
C SER A 396 5.24 -7.49 14.30
N TYR A 397 5.67 -8.64 14.85
CA TYR A 397 7.03 -8.82 15.36
C TYR A 397 8.07 -8.68 14.25
N ALA A 398 7.86 -9.36 13.11
CA ALA A 398 8.72 -9.26 11.94
C ALA A 398 8.81 -7.82 11.43
N LYS A 399 7.69 -7.09 11.41
CA LYS A 399 7.61 -5.69 10.96
C LYS A 399 8.44 -4.74 11.83
N PHE A 400 8.36 -4.87 13.16
CA PHE A 400 9.19 -4.05 14.05
C PHE A 400 10.66 -4.50 14.08
N ALA A 401 10.95 -5.79 13.98
CA ALA A 401 12.33 -6.28 13.85
C ALA A 401 12.96 -5.83 12.52
N ALA A 402 12.16 -5.75 11.46
CA ALA A 402 12.57 -5.28 10.14
C ALA A 402 12.87 -3.77 10.06
N ILE A 403 12.60 -2.96 11.09
CA ILE A 403 13.05 -1.56 11.09
C ILE A 403 14.58 -1.48 11.25
N TYR A 404 15.14 -2.38 12.07
CA TYR A 404 16.52 -2.31 12.55
C TYR A 404 17.39 -3.37 11.85
N SER A 405 18.53 -2.97 11.31
CA SER A 405 19.39 -3.86 10.51
C SER A 405 20.16 -4.88 11.38
N GLU A 406 20.44 -4.52 12.64
CA GLU A 406 21.07 -5.36 13.64
C GLU A 406 20.21 -6.57 14.04
N ASN A 407 18.87 -6.47 13.89
CA ASN A 407 17.91 -7.51 14.29
C ASN A 407 17.69 -8.61 13.23
N ASN A 408 18.64 -8.79 12.29
CA ASN A 408 18.54 -9.83 11.26
C ASN A 408 18.44 -11.25 11.81
N GLN A 409 19.09 -11.54 12.95
CA GLN A 409 18.98 -12.85 13.60
C GLN A 409 17.57 -13.13 14.11
N THR A 410 16.94 -12.13 14.71
CA THR A 410 15.54 -12.18 15.16
C THR A 410 14.60 -12.41 13.97
N LEU A 411 14.84 -11.72 12.85
CA LEU A 411 14.04 -11.86 11.65
C LEU A 411 14.13 -13.27 11.04
N LEU A 412 15.32 -13.86 11.01
CA LEU A 412 15.54 -15.25 10.59
C LEU A 412 14.82 -16.25 11.50
N LEU A 413 14.90 -16.06 12.83
CA LEU A 413 14.21 -16.91 13.80
C LEU A 413 12.69 -16.85 13.60
N ILE A 414 12.14 -15.65 13.39
CA ILE A 414 10.73 -15.46 13.07
C ILE A 414 10.35 -16.22 11.79
N GLY A 415 11.15 -16.08 10.73
CA GLY A 415 10.92 -16.80 9.47
C GLY A 415 10.86 -18.31 9.67
N GLN A 416 11.79 -18.89 10.42
CA GLN A 416 11.81 -20.33 10.71
C GLN A 416 10.57 -20.80 11.49
N ASN A 417 10.10 -20.02 12.46
CA ASN A 417 8.90 -20.36 13.22
C ASN A 417 7.64 -20.21 12.37
N VAL A 418 7.54 -19.17 11.55
CA VAL A 418 6.42 -18.96 10.63
C VAL A 418 6.31 -20.11 9.60
N VAL A 419 7.43 -20.66 9.12
CA VAL A 419 7.42 -21.84 8.23
C VAL A 419 6.73 -23.04 8.89
N LYS A 420 6.96 -23.26 10.19
CA LYS A 420 6.40 -24.39 10.95
C LYS A 420 4.88 -24.27 11.19
N ILE A 421 4.31 -23.07 11.10
CA ILE A 421 2.86 -22.85 11.29
C ILE A 421 2.10 -23.52 10.13
N LYS A 422 1.17 -24.43 10.46
CA LYS A 422 0.42 -25.22 9.46
C LYS A 422 -0.64 -24.43 8.67
N ALA A 423 -0.89 -23.17 9.04
CA ALA A 423 -1.86 -22.32 8.35
C ALA A 423 -1.42 -22.03 6.90
N ARG A 424 -2.23 -22.44 5.92
CA ARG A 424 -2.09 -22.05 4.53
C ARG A 424 -2.77 -20.68 4.35
N SER A 425 -1.98 -19.61 4.37
CA SER A 425 -2.47 -18.24 4.25
C SER A 425 -1.54 -17.43 3.37
N ASN A 426 -2.09 -16.60 2.49
CA ASN A 426 -1.32 -15.62 1.70
C ASN A 426 -0.45 -14.72 2.59
N MET A 427 -0.88 -14.47 3.83
CA MET A 427 -0.11 -13.70 4.80
C MET A 427 1.20 -14.40 5.19
N LYS A 428 1.20 -15.74 5.31
CA LYS A 428 2.41 -16.52 5.60
C LYS A 428 3.43 -16.34 4.49
N ASP A 429 3.01 -16.53 3.24
CA ASP A 429 3.87 -16.42 2.07
C ASP A 429 4.42 -14.99 1.92
N THR A 430 3.57 -14.00 2.19
CA THR A 430 3.95 -12.57 2.19
C THR A 430 4.99 -12.26 3.27
N ILE A 431 4.81 -12.74 4.50
CA ILE A 431 5.79 -12.54 5.59
C ILE A 431 7.13 -13.16 5.20
N LEU A 432 7.13 -14.41 4.73
CA LEU A 432 8.35 -15.13 4.37
C LEU A 432 9.08 -14.48 3.20
N SER A 433 8.35 -14.11 2.15
CA SER A 433 8.90 -13.41 0.98
C SER A 433 9.52 -12.06 1.36
N ASN A 434 8.83 -11.27 2.18
CA ASN A 434 9.35 -9.98 2.66
C ASN A 434 10.57 -10.16 3.57
N ILE A 435 10.57 -11.14 4.48
CA ILE A 435 11.73 -11.46 5.32
C ILE A 435 12.94 -11.81 4.44
N ALA A 436 12.75 -12.69 3.46
CA ALA A 436 13.83 -13.10 2.56
C ALA A 436 14.37 -11.92 1.74
N SER A 437 13.49 -11.04 1.24
CA SER A 437 13.89 -9.83 0.51
C SER A 437 14.71 -8.88 1.39
N ILE A 438 14.25 -8.60 2.61
CA ILE A 438 14.93 -7.70 3.55
C ILE A 438 16.30 -8.25 3.95
N ILE A 439 16.42 -9.57 4.18
CA ILE A 439 17.70 -10.21 4.51
C ILE A 439 18.69 -10.07 3.37
N LYS A 440 18.28 -10.33 2.12
CA LYS A 440 19.14 -10.16 0.94
C LYS A 440 19.62 -8.72 0.79
N MET A 441 18.72 -7.76 1.00
CA MET A 441 19.07 -6.34 0.93
C MET A 441 20.10 -5.91 1.97
N ARG A 442 20.14 -6.59 3.12
CA ARG A 442 21.07 -6.32 4.22
C ARG A 442 22.32 -7.20 4.20
N GLU A 443 22.44 -8.09 3.22
CA GLU A 443 23.55 -9.04 3.17
C GLU A 443 24.84 -8.36 2.72
N THR A 444 25.79 -8.23 3.65
CA THR A 444 27.13 -7.68 3.38
C THR A 444 28.18 -8.76 3.08
N ASN A 445 27.89 -10.00 3.48
CA ASN A 445 28.77 -11.15 3.32
C ASN A 445 28.56 -11.86 1.98
N LEU A 446 29.44 -12.81 1.66
CA LEU A 446 29.33 -13.62 0.45
C LEU A 446 28.68 -14.98 0.79
N SER A 447 27.34 -15.06 0.76
CA SER A 447 26.64 -16.35 0.89
C SER A 447 26.93 -17.30 -0.29
N PRO A 448 26.70 -18.61 -0.13
CA PRO A 448 26.80 -19.57 -1.25
C PRO A 448 25.89 -19.22 -2.43
N ASN A 449 24.68 -18.74 -2.14
CA ASN A 449 23.71 -18.32 -3.16
C ASN A 449 24.21 -17.09 -3.92
N LEU A 450 24.69 -16.07 -3.20
CA LEU A 450 25.28 -14.89 -3.83
C LEU A 450 26.54 -15.24 -4.61
N LYS A 451 27.39 -16.14 -4.10
CA LYS A 451 28.59 -16.63 -4.80
C LYS A 451 28.22 -17.33 -6.12
N SER A 452 27.17 -18.14 -6.12
CA SER A 452 26.63 -18.76 -7.33
C SER A 452 26.14 -17.71 -8.33
N GLY A 453 25.36 -16.72 -7.86
CA GLY A 453 24.89 -15.60 -8.68
C GLY A 453 26.03 -14.79 -9.30
N ILE A 454 27.01 -14.39 -8.49
CA ILE A 454 28.23 -13.70 -8.94
C ILE A 454 29.01 -14.54 -9.95
N SER A 455 29.15 -15.84 -9.71
CA SER A 455 29.82 -16.76 -10.64
C SER A 455 29.10 -16.81 -11.98
N ASN A 456 27.77 -16.88 -11.99
CA ASN A 456 26.97 -16.87 -13.21
C ASN A 456 27.16 -15.56 -13.98
N VAL A 457 27.02 -14.42 -13.30
CA VAL A 457 27.24 -13.11 -13.90
C VAL A 457 28.66 -12.95 -14.43
N THR A 458 29.67 -13.46 -13.72
CA THR A 458 31.07 -13.44 -14.18
C THR A 458 31.24 -14.24 -15.47
N LYS A 459 30.59 -15.41 -15.59
CA LYS A 459 30.60 -16.21 -16.82
C LYS A 459 29.92 -15.48 -17.98
N VAL A 460 28.78 -14.84 -17.74
CA VAL A 460 28.03 -14.09 -18.76
C VAL A 460 28.85 -12.85 -19.20
N THR A 461 29.46 -12.14 -18.27
CA THR A 461 30.39 -11.03 -18.53
C THR A 461 31.58 -11.46 -19.40
N GLN A 462 32.20 -12.60 -19.10
CA GLN A 462 33.30 -13.12 -19.91
C GLN A 462 32.86 -13.50 -21.32
N LYS A 463 31.65 -14.06 -21.49
CA LYS A 463 31.09 -14.34 -22.81
C LYS A 463 30.89 -13.04 -23.62
N ALA A 464 30.35 -12.00 -23.01
CA ALA A 464 30.19 -10.69 -23.65
C ALA A 464 31.55 -10.11 -24.07
N LYS A 465 32.56 -10.17 -23.20
CA LYS A 465 33.93 -9.75 -23.51
C LYS A 465 34.53 -10.51 -24.70
N ASN A 466 34.33 -11.82 -24.77
CA ASN A 466 34.81 -12.63 -25.89
C ASN A 466 34.10 -12.26 -27.21
N ARG A 467 32.82 -11.90 -27.17
CA ARG A 467 32.08 -11.42 -28.36
C ARG A 467 32.59 -10.07 -28.85
N LEU A 468 32.88 -9.14 -27.94
CA LEU A 468 33.52 -7.87 -28.28
C LEU A 468 34.91 -8.08 -28.89
N ARG A 469 35.70 -9.04 -28.37
CA ARG A 469 36.99 -9.40 -28.95
C ARG A 469 36.86 -9.96 -30.37
N ASN A 470 35.86 -10.80 -30.61
CA ASN A 470 35.60 -11.37 -31.94
C ASN A 470 35.37 -10.28 -33.00
N ILE A 471 34.74 -9.15 -32.64
CA ILE A 471 34.60 -8.01 -33.56
C ILE A 471 35.96 -7.46 -33.95
N TRP A 472 36.87 -7.26 -32.98
CA TRP A 472 38.23 -6.82 -33.27
C TRP A 472 39.00 -7.83 -34.12
N ASP A 473 38.83 -9.12 -33.86
CA ASP A 473 39.45 -10.18 -34.66
C ASP A 473 38.94 -10.15 -36.12
N LEU A 474 37.64 -9.90 -36.34
CA LEU A 474 37.05 -9.74 -37.68
C LEU A 474 37.56 -8.49 -38.41
N VAL A 475 37.73 -7.37 -37.69
CA VAL A 475 38.33 -6.14 -38.21
C VAL A 475 39.77 -6.39 -38.67
N LEU A 476 40.57 -7.06 -37.84
CA LEU A 476 41.96 -7.41 -38.17
C LEU A 476 42.05 -8.38 -39.36
N GLN A 477 41.07 -9.26 -39.54
CA GLN A 477 40.99 -10.20 -40.66
C GLN A 477 40.42 -9.57 -41.95
N GLY A 478 39.94 -8.33 -41.91
CA GLY A 478 39.31 -7.67 -43.07
C GLY A 478 37.94 -8.25 -43.45
N LYS A 479 37.29 -9.03 -42.58
CA LYS A 479 36.00 -9.70 -42.85
C LYS A 479 34.81 -8.80 -42.52
N VAL A 480 34.67 -7.70 -43.25
CA VAL A 480 33.65 -6.67 -42.98
C VAL A 480 32.22 -7.19 -43.17
N ALA A 481 32.00 -8.20 -44.01
CA ALA A 481 30.68 -8.77 -44.29
C ALA A 481 30.04 -9.45 -43.06
N GLU A 482 30.83 -10.06 -42.17
CA GLU A 482 30.34 -10.76 -40.97
C GLU A 482 30.26 -9.83 -39.74
N MET A 483 30.83 -8.64 -39.84
CA MET A 483 30.98 -7.69 -38.74
C MET A 483 29.64 -7.16 -38.24
N GLY A 484 28.67 -6.90 -39.13
CA GLY A 484 27.35 -6.38 -38.76
C GLY A 484 26.60 -7.33 -37.81
N ASN A 485 26.56 -8.63 -38.13
CA ASN A 485 25.93 -9.64 -37.29
C ASN A 485 26.68 -9.80 -35.96
N ALA A 486 28.01 -9.82 -35.99
CA ALA A 486 28.83 -9.92 -34.78
C ALA A 486 28.65 -8.73 -33.84
N ILE A 487 28.47 -7.52 -34.37
CA ILE A 487 28.14 -6.32 -33.59
C ILE A 487 26.77 -6.46 -32.93
N SER A 488 25.74 -6.84 -33.68
CA SER A 488 24.39 -7.02 -33.14
C SER A 488 24.38 -8.07 -32.01
N GLU A 489 24.99 -9.24 -32.23
CA GLU A 489 25.09 -10.27 -31.20
C GLU A 489 25.85 -9.80 -29.96
N ALA A 490 26.94 -9.04 -30.13
CA ALA A 490 27.69 -8.52 -29.00
C ALA A 490 26.88 -7.49 -28.21
N MET A 491 26.13 -6.61 -28.89
CA MET A 491 25.24 -5.65 -28.25
C MET A 491 24.16 -6.34 -27.41
N ASP A 492 23.45 -7.32 -27.99
CA ASP A 492 22.41 -8.07 -27.29
C ASP A 492 22.97 -8.75 -26.03
N ARG A 493 24.17 -9.33 -26.13
CA ARG A 493 24.84 -9.97 -24.99
C ARG A 493 25.29 -8.98 -23.93
N VAL A 494 25.77 -7.81 -24.32
CA VAL A 494 26.12 -6.75 -23.37
C VAL A 494 24.88 -6.25 -22.63
N GLU A 495 23.74 -6.12 -23.32
CA GLU A 495 22.48 -5.71 -22.71
C GLU A 495 21.91 -6.77 -21.74
N GLU A 496 21.94 -8.05 -22.13
CA GLU A 496 21.58 -9.19 -21.27
C GLU A 496 22.45 -9.21 -20.00
N THR A 497 23.77 -9.07 -20.15
CA THR A 497 24.73 -9.03 -19.02
C THR A 497 24.44 -7.86 -18.08
N GLU A 498 24.20 -6.67 -18.64
CA GLU A 498 23.92 -5.48 -17.85
C GLU A 498 22.61 -5.62 -17.06
N THR A 499 21.61 -6.27 -17.64
CA THR A 499 20.31 -6.55 -17.00
C THR A 499 20.46 -7.50 -15.82
N GLU A 500 21.18 -8.62 -15.98
CA GLU A 500 21.47 -9.55 -14.88
C GLU A 500 22.25 -8.86 -13.74
N LEU A 501 23.25 -8.04 -14.09
CA LEU A 501 24.03 -7.28 -13.12
C LEU A 501 23.20 -6.27 -12.35
N LYS A 502 22.37 -5.48 -13.05
CA LYS A 502 21.46 -4.50 -12.42
C LYS A 502 20.47 -5.19 -11.49
N HIS A 503 19.91 -6.32 -11.89
CA HIS A 503 19.08 -7.13 -11.02
C HIS A 503 19.83 -7.57 -9.76
N LEU A 504 21.06 -8.05 -9.90
CA LEU A 504 21.86 -8.48 -8.75
C LEU A 504 22.17 -7.32 -7.80
N VAL A 505 22.50 -6.14 -8.33
CA VAL A 505 22.69 -4.89 -7.57
C VAL A 505 21.40 -4.51 -6.82
N LEU A 506 20.24 -4.65 -7.47
CA LEU A 506 18.95 -4.30 -6.89
C LEU A 506 18.57 -5.20 -5.72
N VAL A 507 18.87 -6.50 -5.81
CA VAL A 507 18.59 -7.51 -4.78
C VAL A 507 19.59 -7.42 -3.62
N TYR A 508 20.85 -7.08 -3.90
CA TYR A 508 21.95 -6.99 -2.93
C TYR A 508 22.64 -5.59 -2.95
N PRO A 509 21.90 -4.50 -2.68
CA PRO A 509 22.41 -3.14 -2.80
C PRO A 509 23.58 -2.85 -1.85
N ASN A 510 23.56 -3.46 -0.66
CA ASN A 510 24.58 -3.23 0.37
C ASN A 510 25.73 -4.25 0.31
N ASN A 511 25.92 -4.93 -0.82
CA ASN A 511 26.94 -5.95 -0.96
C ASN A 511 28.13 -5.48 -1.80
N ARG A 512 29.30 -5.37 -1.14
CA ARG A 512 30.55 -4.93 -1.80
C ARG A 512 30.99 -5.81 -2.97
N PHE A 513 30.69 -7.11 -2.93
CA PHE A 513 31.12 -8.03 -3.99
C PHE A 513 30.30 -7.81 -5.26
N VAL A 514 28.99 -7.55 -5.11
CA VAL A 514 28.10 -7.22 -6.21
C VAL A 514 28.44 -5.86 -6.81
N ALA A 515 28.60 -4.84 -5.96
CA ALA A 515 28.99 -3.50 -6.39
C ALA A 515 30.33 -3.51 -7.17
N ARG A 516 31.29 -4.33 -6.74
CA ARG A 516 32.58 -4.50 -7.42
C ARG A 516 32.44 -5.15 -8.81
N GLN A 517 31.57 -6.15 -8.94
CA GLN A 517 31.33 -6.75 -10.26
C GLN A 517 30.69 -5.74 -11.21
N TYR A 518 29.77 -4.92 -10.70
CA TYR A 518 29.15 -3.88 -11.52
C TYR A 518 30.14 -2.79 -11.92
N ALA A 519 30.99 -2.32 -11.01
CA ALA A 519 32.07 -1.37 -11.34
C ALA A 519 32.99 -1.94 -12.43
N ARG A 520 33.41 -3.20 -12.31
CA ARG A 520 34.23 -3.87 -13.34
C ARG A 520 33.54 -3.94 -14.69
N PHE A 521 32.25 -4.25 -14.71
CA PHE A 521 31.47 -4.26 -15.95
C PHE A 521 31.43 -2.89 -16.62
N GLN A 522 31.24 -1.81 -15.83
CA GLN A 522 31.24 -0.44 -16.37
C GLN A 522 32.59 -0.07 -17.01
N HIS A 523 33.69 -0.44 -16.35
CA HIS A 523 35.03 -0.17 -16.86
C HIS A 523 35.42 -1.07 -18.05
N GLU A 524 35.24 -2.39 -17.95
CA GLU A 524 35.77 -3.35 -18.91
C GLU A 524 34.89 -3.57 -20.15
N ILE A 525 33.57 -3.38 -20.03
CA ILE A 525 32.62 -3.67 -21.11
C ILE A 525 31.99 -2.40 -21.65
N LYS A 526 31.46 -1.52 -20.78
CA LYS A 526 30.80 -0.28 -21.22
C LYS A 526 31.77 0.87 -21.48
N ALA A 527 32.99 0.79 -20.95
CA ALA A 527 33.98 1.87 -20.95
C ALA A 527 33.45 3.20 -20.37
N ASP A 528 32.51 3.12 -19.42
CA ASP A 528 31.90 4.28 -18.76
C ASP A 528 32.72 4.64 -17.51
N THR A 529 33.63 5.59 -17.68
CA THR A 529 34.57 6.03 -16.63
C THR A 529 33.88 6.80 -15.50
N GLU A 530 32.79 7.51 -15.80
CA GLU A 530 32.01 8.27 -14.81
C GLU A 530 31.26 7.30 -13.89
N GLN A 531 30.49 6.37 -14.46
CA GLN A 531 29.79 5.34 -13.67
C GLN A 531 30.77 4.44 -12.92
N TYR A 532 31.90 4.09 -13.54
CA TYR A 532 32.93 3.32 -12.85
C TYR A 532 33.40 4.02 -11.57
N THR A 533 33.68 5.33 -11.63
CA THR A 533 34.16 6.10 -10.48
C THR A 533 33.12 6.09 -9.35
N ILE A 534 31.86 6.38 -9.67
CA ILE A 534 30.74 6.36 -8.70
C ILE A 534 30.63 4.99 -8.02
N TRP A 535 30.63 3.91 -8.80
CA TRP A 535 30.47 2.56 -8.25
C TRP A 535 31.72 2.06 -7.52
N ASN A 536 32.90 2.51 -7.91
CA ASN A 536 34.13 2.21 -7.20
C ASN A 536 34.17 2.92 -5.83
N ASP A 537 33.68 4.15 -5.74
CA ASP A 537 33.51 4.86 -4.47
C ASP A 537 32.47 4.14 -3.58
N ASN A 538 31.35 3.71 -4.14
CA ASN A 538 30.37 2.88 -3.42
C ASN A 538 31.02 1.59 -2.86
N VAL A 539 31.89 0.95 -3.62
CA VAL A 539 32.64 -0.24 -3.16
C VAL A 539 33.54 0.09 -1.97
N GLN A 540 34.15 1.29 -1.92
CA GLN A 540 34.96 1.72 -0.78
C GLN A 540 34.09 2.02 0.45
N ILE A 541 32.94 2.66 0.27
CA ILE A 541 31.96 2.93 1.34
C ILE A 541 31.50 1.61 1.96
N LEU A 542 31.05 0.66 1.13
CA LEU A 542 30.58 -0.66 1.55
C LEU A 542 31.69 -1.50 2.21
N GLN A 543 32.96 -1.28 1.88
CA GLN A 543 34.08 -1.94 2.56
C GLN A 543 34.30 -1.43 3.99
N ARG A 544 33.93 -0.17 4.26
CA ARG A 544 34.05 0.47 5.57
C ARG A 544 32.83 0.22 6.47
N GLY A 545 31.82 -0.51 5.97
CA GLY A 545 30.58 -0.81 6.68
C GLY A 545 29.54 0.30 6.64
N GLY A 546 29.62 1.19 5.64
CA GLY A 546 28.66 2.27 5.40
C GLY A 546 27.37 1.80 4.73
#